data_AF-A0A530BRW4-F1
#
_entry.id   AF-A0A530BRW4-F1
#
_cell.length_a   1.000
_cell.length_b   1.000
_cell.length_c   1.000
_cell.angle_alpha   90.00
_cell.angle_beta   90.00
_cell.angle_gamma   90.00
#
_symmetry.space_group_name_H-M   'P 1'
#
loop_
_entity.id
_entity.type
_entity.pdbx_description
1 polymer ?
#
loop_
_entity_poly.entity_id
_entity_poly.type
_entity_poly.pdbx_seq_one_letter_code
_entity_poly.pdbx_strand_id
1 'polypeptide(L)'
;AEGIASSFGTGLGGMVHVLAGSLGVSALVLASAELFTALKLIGAAYLVWLGFRTFQSARREARTMLEGGAAAPAVGAGRAFREGVLVEALNPKTAAFFLAFIPQFVSLSAGHVALQFMALGFVSVTLNTLADVVVAFAASRIREGAAGRTSVIRRLREASGGAMIALGIGLAIAKRPAL
;
A
#
# COMPACT_ATOMS: atom_id res chain seq x y z
N ALA A 1 6.17 -21.65 -1.12
CA ALA A 1 6.75 -21.28 0.17
C ALA A 1 7.33 -19.85 0.15
N GLU A 2 8.23 -19.53 -0.79
CA GLU A 2 8.90 -18.21 -0.86
C GLU A 2 7.94 -17.03 -1.03
N GLY A 3 6.94 -17.12 -1.91
CA GLY A 3 5.95 -16.06 -2.09
C GLY A 3 5.18 -15.74 -0.81
N ILE A 4 4.72 -16.76 -0.09
CA ILE A 4 4.03 -16.61 1.20
C ILE A 4 4.96 -15.98 2.24
N ALA A 5 6.21 -16.47 2.33
CA ALA A 5 7.21 -15.93 3.25
C ALA A 5 7.51 -14.46 2.94
N SER A 6 7.60 -14.08 1.66
CA SER A 6 7.74 -12.70 1.23
C SER A 6 6.53 -11.85 1.62
N SER A 7 5.29 -12.34 1.46
CA SER A 7 4.06 -11.65 1.88
C SER A 7 3.99 -11.35 3.39
N PHE A 8 4.43 -12.30 4.22
CA PHE A 8 4.55 -12.05 5.66
C PHE A 8 5.71 -11.11 5.98
N GLY A 9 6.79 -11.17 5.21
CA GLY A 9 7.91 -10.24 5.30
C GLY A 9 7.46 -8.80 5.02
N THR A 10 6.78 -8.56 3.89
CA THR A 10 6.20 -7.24 3.58
C THR A 10 5.20 -6.82 4.65
N GLY A 11 4.36 -7.74 5.17
CA GLY A 11 3.47 -7.45 6.30
C GLY A 11 4.22 -6.89 7.53
N LEU A 12 5.27 -7.57 7.96
CA LEU A 12 6.09 -7.10 9.08
C LEU A 12 6.83 -5.79 8.77
N GLY A 13 7.33 -5.61 7.54
CA GLY A 13 7.90 -4.34 7.09
C GLY A 13 6.87 -3.19 7.11
N GLY A 14 5.61 -3.48 6.76
CA GLY A 14 4.49 -2.54 6.84
C GLY A 14 4.22 -2.06 8.26
N MET A 15 4.41 -2.91 9.28
CA MET A 15 4.27 -2.52 10.69
C MET A 15 5.27 -1.42 11.09
N VAL A 16 6.44 -1.35 10.45
CA VAL A 16 7.40 -0.26 10.68
C VAL A 16 6.78 1.09 10.32
N HIS A 17 6.08 1.17 9.20
CA HIS A 17 5.36 2.39 8.79
C HIS A 17 4.19 2.70 9.70
N VAL A 18 3.49 1.69 10.21
CA VAL A 18 2.40 1.88 11.17
C VAL A 18 2.92 2.53 12.45
N LEU A 19 4.02 1.99 13.00
CA LEU A 19 4.64 2.51 14.22
C LEU A 19 5.18 3.93 13.99
N ALA A 20 6.00 4.12 12.95
CA ALA A 20 6.59 5.42 12.62
C ALA A 20 5.51 6.48 12.32
N GLY A 21 4.48 6.11 11.55
CA GLY A 21 3.35 6.98 11.22
C GLY A 21 2.53 7.37 12.44
N SER A 22 2.28 6.44 13.37
CA SER A 22 1.53 6.73 14.60
C SER A 22 2.22 7.78 15.48
N LEU A 23 3.55 7.70 15.58
CA LEU A 23 4.38 8.69 16.31
C LEU A 23 4.39 10.03 15.57
N GLY A 24 4.65 10.01 14.26
CA GLY A 24 4.70 11.22 13.43
C GLY A 24 3.38 11.98 13.43
N VAL A 25 2.26 11.30 13.25
CA VAL A 25 0.92 11.92 13.23
C VAL A 25 0.56 12.50 14.60
N SER A 26 0.90 11.81 15.69
CA SER A 26 0.68 12.34 17.04
C SER A 26 1.48 13.63 17.29
N ALA A 27 2.75 13.65 16.87
CA ALA A 27 3.58 14.85 16.95
C ALA A 27 3.03 16.00 16.09
N LEU A 28 2.57 15.71 14.87
CA LEU A 28 1.99 16.70 13.96
C LEU A 28 0.71 17.33 14.51
N VAL A 29 -0.18 16.52 15.07
CA VAL A 29 -1.44 16.99 15.68
C VAL A 29 -1.17 17.91 16.86
N LEU A 30 -0.16 17.61 17.67
CA LEU A 30 0.26 18.47 18.80
C LEU A 30 0.96 19.76 18.33
N ALA A 31 1.62 19.73 17.18
CA ALA A 31 2.42 20.85 16.69
C ALA A 31 1.59 21.95 15.99
N SER A 32 0.78 21.60 14.99
CA SER A 32 0.03 22.61 14.20
C SER A 32 -1.09 22.00 13.35
N ALA A 33 -2.23 22.69 13.37
CA ALA A 33 -3.37 22.37 12.53
C ALA A 33 -3.07 22.60 11.04
N GLU A 34 -2.33 23.66 10.71
CA GLU A 34 -1.89 23.98 9.35
C GLU A 34 -1.00 22.87 8.78
N LEU A 35 -0.08 22.35 9.59
CA LEU A 35 0.84 21.28 9.16
C LEU A 35 0.09 19.97 8.89
N PHE A 36 -0.94 19.65 9.69
CA PHE A 36 -1.83 18.52 9.40
C PHE A 36 -2.58 18.71 8.08
N THR A 37 -3.09 19.92 7.81
CA THR A 37 -3.75 20.23 6.53
C THR A 37 -2.77 20.14 5.35
N ALA A 38 -1.54 20.62 5.51
CA ALA A 38 -0.50 20.51 4.48
C ALA A 38 -0.18 19.04 4.17
N LEU A 39 0.02 18.21 5.20
CA LEU A 39 0.24 16.77 5.05
C LEU A 39 -0.93 16.12 4.28
N LYS A 40 -2.16 16.46 4.64
CA LYS A 40 -3.37 15.97 3.97
C LYS A 40 -3.38 16.31 2.48
N LEU A 41 -3.10 17.56 2.11
CA LEU A 41 -3.11 17.99 0.71
C LEU A 41 -1.97 17.37 -0.09
N ILE A 42 -0.77 17.27 0.49
CA ILE A 42 0.37 16.57 -0.10
C ILE A 42 0.02 15.10 -0.34
N GLY A 43 -0.61 14.47 0.65
CA GLY A 43 -1.08 13.10 0.58
C GLY A 43 -2.11 12.88 -0.53
N ALA A 44 -3.08 13.79 -0.68
CA ALA A 44 -4.05 13.78 -1.76
C ALA A 44 -3.38 13.83 -3.13
N ALA A 45 -2.47 14.79 -3.33
CA ALA A 45 -1.71 14.93 -4.57
C ALA A 45 -0.89 13.67 -4.87
N TYR A 46 -0.26 13.08 -3.85
CA TYR A 46 0.50 11.85 -3.98
C TYR A 46 -0.37 10.65 -4.41
N LEU A 47 -1.54 10.46 -3.79
CA LEU A 47 -2.48 9.40 -4.16
C LEU A 47 -2.98 9.55 -5.60
N VAL A 48 -3.31 10.77 -6.03
CA VAL A 48 -3.71 11.06 -7.42
C VAL A 48 -2.57 10.74 -8.38
N TRP A 49 -1.35 11.22 -8.10
CA TRP A 49 -0.18 10.93 -8.90
C TRP A 49 0.08 9.42 -9.01
N LEU A 50 -0.05 8.71 -7.90
CA LEU A 50 0.21 7.28 -7.81
C LEU A 50 -0.85 6.44 -8.54
N GLY A 51 -2.12 6.83 -8.44
CA GLY A 51 -3.20 6.22 -9.21
C GLY A 51 -3.03 6.46 -10.71
N PHE A 52 -2.65 7.67 -11.11
CA PHE A 52 -2.34 7.99 -12.51
C PHE A 52 -1.15 7.17 -13.04
N ARG A 53 -0.07 7.04 -12.25
CA ARG A 53 1.10 6.21 -12.63
C ARG A 53 0.73 4.74 -12.79
N THR A 54 -0.10 4.21 -11.89
CA THR A 54 -0.61 2.82 -11.94
C THR A 54 -1.48 2.60 -13.18
N PHE A 55 -2.34 3.57 -13.52
CA PHE A 55 -3.16 3.51 -14.73
C PHE A 55 -2.31 3.55 -16.01
N GLN A 56 -1.30 4.44 -16.06
CA GLN A 56 -0.38 4.51 -17.19
C GLN A 56 0.47 3.24 -17.35
N SER A 57 0.97 2.66 -16.25
CA SER A 57 1.76 1.42 -16.32
C SER A 57 0.92 0.23 -16.74
N ALA A 58 -0.34 0.12 -16.28
CA ALA A 58 -1.28 -0.90 -16.71
C ALA A 58 -1.49 -0.88 -18.24
N ARG A 59 -1.53 0.32 -18.84
CA ARG A 59 -1.66 0.49 -20.30
C ARG A 59 -0.38 0.16 -21.07
N ARG A 60 0.81 0.38 -20.49
CA ARG A 60 2.11 0.08 -21.12
C ARG A 60 2.56 -1.38 -20.97
N GLU A 61 2.35 -2.00 -19.81
CA GLU A 61 2.87 -3.35 -19.48
C GLU A 61 2.00 -4.51 -19.98
N ALA A 62 0.89 -4.23 -20.67
CA ALA A 62 0.14 -5.28 -21.36
C ALA A 62 0.94 -5.97 -22.48
N ARG A 63 2.09 -5.41 -22.90
CA ARG A 63 2.99 -5.99 -23.90
C ARG A 63 4.17 -6.79 -23.32
N THR A 64 4.64 -6.50 -22.11
CA THR A 64 5.89 -7.09 -21.56
C THR A 64 5.69 -8.25 -20.58
N MET A 65 4.47 -8.50 -20.07
CA MET A 65 4.23 -9.64 -19.16
C MET A 65 4.23 -11.03 -19.84
N LEU A 66 4.39 -11.09 -21.17
CA LEU A 66 4.44 -12.34 -21.94
C LEU A 66 5.87 -12.75 -22.33
N GLU A 67 6.86 -11.87 -22.16
CA GLU A 67 8.26 -12.27 -22.27
C GLU A 67 8.61 -12.96 -20.96
N GLY A 68 8.49 -14.29 -20.96
CA GLY A 68 8.79 -15.15 -19.82
C GLY A 68 10.21 -14.92 -19.33
N GLY A 69 10.37 -13.97 -18.40
CA GLY A 69 11.60 -13.85 -17.62
C GLY A 69 11.81 -15.19 -16.92
N ALA A 70 12.98 -15.80 -17.16
CA ALA A 70 13.38 -17.02 -16.49
C ALA A 70 13.11 -16.88 -14.99
N ALA A 71 12.44 -17.88 -14.40
CA ALA A 71 12.21 -17.89 -12.96
C ALA A 71 13.56 -17.69 -12.26
N ALA A 72 13.67 -16.60 -11.49
CA ALA A 72 14.87 -16.37 -10.70
C ALA A 72 15.12 -17.60 -9.81
N PRO A 73 16.38 -18.01 -9.62
CA PRO A 73 16.70 -19.18 -8.82
C PRO A 73 16.12 -19.06 -7.41
N ALA A 74 15.64 -20.19 -6.88
CA ALA A 74 15.09 -20.27 -5.54
C ALA A 74 16.11 -19.75 -4.51
N VAL A 75 15.72 -18.72 -3.76
CA VAL A 75 16.56 -18.02 -2.78
C VAL A 75 16.32 -18.49 -1.34
N GLY A 76 15.27 -19.30 -1.13
CA GLY A 76 14.84 -19.83 0.15
C GLY A 76 13.84 -18.94 0.88
N ALA A 77 12.91 -19.57 1.61
CA ALA A 77 11.82 -18.87 2.30
C ALA A 77 12.31 -17.85 3.34
N GLY A 78 13.37 -18.16 4.09
CA GLY A 78 13.95 -17.25 5.08
C GLY A 78 14.54 -15.98 4.46
N ARG A 79 15.20 -16.10 3.30
CA ARG A 79 15.73 -14.94 2.57
C ARG A 79 14.60 -14.11 1.97
N ALA A 80 13.61 -14.75 1.34
CA ALA A 80 12.43 -14.08 0.79
C ALA A 80 11.65 -13.29 1.86
N PHE A 81 11.53 -13.83 3.08
CA PHE A 81 10.96 -13.11 4.22
C PHE A 81 11.77 -11.86 4.57
N ARG A 82 13.09 -12.00 4.78
CA ARG A 82 13.96 -10.87 5.16
C ARG A 82 14.00 -9.77 4.10
N GLU A 83 14.07 -10.15 2.82
CA GLU A 83 13.99 -9.20 1.72
C GLU A 83 12.62 -8.51 1.68
N GLY A 84 11.52 -9.23 1.90
CA GLY A 84 10.18 -8.64 2.02
C GLY A 84 10.09 -7.59 3.13
N VAL A 85 10.63 -7.88 4.32
CA VAL A 85 10.68 -6.92 5.44
C VAL A 85 11.45 -5.67 5.04
N LEU A 86 12.66 -5.83 4.51
CA LEU A 86 13.54 -4.69 4.19
C LEU A 86 12.99 -3.85 3.05
N VAL A 87 12.53 -4.48 1.97
CA VAL A 87 11.94 -3.80 0.82
C VAL A 87 10.75 -2.97 1.26
N GLU A 88 9.85 -3.55 2.07
CA GLU A 88 8.66 -2.82 2.50
C GLU A 88 8.97 -1.76 3.54
N ALA A 89 9.79 -2.04 4.55
CA ALA A 89 10.17 -1.05 5.57
C ALA A 89 10.87 0.18 4.96
N LEU A 90 11.64 -0.01 3.88
CA LEU A 90 12.32 1.06 3.16
C LEU A 90 11.49 1.66 2.02
N ASN A 91 10.24 1.24 1.85
CA ASN A 91 9.38 1.66 0.74
C ASN A 91 8.81 3.07 0.98
N PRO A 92 9.31 4.12 0.27
CA PRO A 92 8.81 5.48 0.46
C PRO A 92 7.37 5.63 -0.03
N LYS A 93 6.91 4.77 -0.94
CA LYS A 93 5.53 4.79 -1.45
C LYS A 93 4.55 4.33 -0.39
N THR A 94 4.90 3.27 0.35
CA THR A 94 4.08 2.81 1.48
C THR A 94 4.05 3.85 2.59
N ALA A 95 5.21 4.39 2.98
CA ALA A 95 5.28 5.45 3.99
C ALA A 95 4.36 6.64 3.64
N ALA A 96 4.46 7.14 2.40
CA ALA A 96 3.63 8.24 1.92
C ALA A 96 2.13 7.87 1.92
N PHE A 97 1.76 6.64 1.54
CA PHE A 97 0.37 6.18 1.62
C PHE A 97 -0.16 6.21 3.06
N PHE A 98 0.57 5.62 4.01
CA PHE A 98 0.13 5.58 5.41
C PHE A 98 -0.02 6.99 6.00
N LEU A 99 0.94 7.88 5.73
CA LEU A 99 0.88 9.27 6.21
C LEU A 99 -0.21 10.11 5.54
N ALA A 100 -0.53 9.83 4.28
CA ALA A 100 -1.58 10.55 3.55
C ALA A 100 -2.98 10.08 3.94
N PHE A 101 -3.16 8.77 4.04
CA PHE A 101 -4.47 8.12 4.00
C PHE A 101 -5.02 7.81 5.39
N ILE A 102 -4.22 7.17 6.24
CA ILE A 102 -4.70 6.68 7.55
C ILE A 102 -5.14 7.82 8.50
N PRO A 103 -4.46 8.98 8.60
CA PRO A 103 -4.87 10.04 9.52
C PRO A 103 -6.27 10.59 9.26
N GLN A 104 -6.83 10.35 8.08
CA GLN A 104 -8.14 10.84 7.67
C GLN A 104 -9.28 10.08 8.34
N PHE A 105 -8.99 8.87 8.82
CA PHE A 105 -9.94 8.04 9.56
C PHE A 105 -9.72 8.15 11.07
N VAL A 106 -8.73 8.93 11.50
CA VAL A 106 -8.47 9.18 12.92
C VAL A 106 -9.30 10.36 13.39
N SER A 107 -10.09 10.16 14.44
CA SER A 107 -10.84 11.23 15.08
C SER A 107 -9.99 11.90 16.15
N LEU A 108 -9.75 13.21 15.99
CA LEU A 108 -9.03 14.00 16.98
C LEU A 108 -9.82 14.18 18.29
N SER A 109 -11.16 14.27 18.20
CA SER A 109 -12.03 14.47 19.36
C SER A 109 -12.22 13.21 20.22
N ALA A 110 -12.00 12.03 19.66
CA ALA A 110 -12.04 10.76 20.39
C ALA A 110 -10.76 10.46 21.22
N GLY A 111 -9.71 11.29 21.08
CA GLY A 111 -8.42 11.09 21.75
C GLY A 111 -7.64 9.85 21.26
N HIS A 112 -6.47 9.57 21.86
CA HIS A 112 -5.65 8.38 21.53
C HIS A 112 -5.30 8.22 20.04
N VAL A 113 -4.94 9.32 19.37
CA VAL A 113 -4.59 9.39 17.92
C VAL A 113 -3.62 8.28 17.50
N ALA A 114 -2.55 8.03 18.27
CA ALA A 114 -1.58 6.98 17.99
C ALA A 114 -2.22 5.59 17.92
N LEU A 115 -3.07 5.24 18.90
CA LEU A 115 -3.72 3.92 18.95
C LEU A 115 -4.73 3.74 17.83
N GLN A 116 -5.51 4.77 17.49
CA GLN A 116 -6.41 4.74 16.34
C GLN A 116 -5.62 4.50 15.05
N PHE A 117 -4.51 5.23 14.85
CA PHE A 117 -3.64 5.05 13.69
C PHE A 117 -3.04 3.63 13.65
N MET A 118 -2.56 3.12 14.78
CA MET A 118 -2.00 1.77 14.88
C MET A 118 -3.04 0.70 14.56
N ALA A 119 -4.27 0.82 15.07
CA ALA A 119 -5.36 -0.13 14.79
C ALA A 119 -5.74 -0.14 13.31
N LEU A 120 -5.96 1.05 12.72
CA LEU A 120 -6.27 1.19 11.29
C LEU A 120 -5.11 0.69 10.42
N GLY A 121 -3.88 0.99 10.83
CA GLY A 121 -2.68 0.53 10.13
C GLY A 121 -2.52 -0.98 10.19
N PHE A 122 -2.79 -1.60 11.34
CA PHE A 122 -2.79 -3.06 11.50
C PHE A 122 -3.83 -3.74 10.62
N VAL A 123 -5.06 -3.21 10.57
CA VAL A 123 -6.11 -3.70 9.67
C VAL A 123 -5.64 -3.60 8.21
N SER A 124 -5.10 -2.44 7.82
CA SER A 124 -4.61 -2.22 6.45
C SER A 124 -3.52 -3.20 6.05
N VAL A 125 -2.51 -3.40 6.92
CA VAL A 125 -1.43 -4.35 6.64
C VAL A 125 -1.93 -5.78 6.60
N THR A 126 -2.83 -6.16 7.51
CA THR A 126 -3.43 -7.50 7.50
C THR A 126 -4.17 -7.78 6.19
N LEU A 127 -5.01 -6.85 5.74
CA LEU A 127 -5.72 -6.98 4.46
C LEU A 127 -4.74 -7.05 3.29
N ASN A 128 -3.67 -6.24 3.30
CA ASN A 128 -2.66 -6.27 2.25
C ASN A 128 -1.90 -7.60 2.22
N THR A 129 -1.45 -8.10 3.38
CA THR A 129 -0.78 -9.40 3.49
C THR A 129 -1.69 -10.55 3.05
N LEU A 130 -2.98 -10.54 3.41
CA LEU A 130 -3.93 -11.54 2.94
C LEU A 130 -4.09 -11.51 1.42
N ALA A 131 -4.20 -10.31 0.83
CA ALA A 131 -4.25 -10.16 -0.62
C ALA A 131 -2.97 -10.68 -1.29
N ASP A 132 -1.80 -10.37 -0.73
CA ASP A 132 -0.50 -10.85 -1.23
C ASP A 132 -0.40 -12.38 -1.16
N VAL A 133 -0.89 -13.00 -0.08
CA VAL A 133 -0.93 -14.46 0.07
C VAL A 133 -1.85 -15.09 -0.98
N VAL A 134 -3.04 -14.52 -1.21
CA VAL A 134 -3.95 -14.99 -2.28
C VAL A 134 -3.27 -14.89 -3.64
N VAL A 135 -2.58 -13.79 -3.92
CA VAL A 135 -1.81 -13.60 -5.16
C VAL A 135 -0.68 -14.61 -5.27
N ALA A 136 0.05 -14.89 -4.18
CA ALA A 136 1.13 -15.88 -4.17
C ALA A 136 0.61 -17.29 -4.52
N PHE A 137 -0.55 -17.68 -3.99
CA PHE A 137 -1.22 -18.93 -4.35
C PHE A 137 -1.69 -18.93 -5.81
N ALA A 138 -2.36 -17.87 -6.25
CA ALA A 138 -2.83 -17.75 -7.63
C ALA A 138 -1.67 -17.80 -8.64
N ALA A 139 -0.54 -17.17 -8.33
CA ALA A 139 0.64 -17.15 -9.18
C ALA A 139 1.34 -18.51 -9.28
N SER A 140 1.27 -19.37 -8.25
CA SER A 140 1.72 -20.78 -8.36
C SER A 140 0.83 -21.55 -9.34
N ARG A 141 -0.49 -21.41 -9.21
CA ARG A 141 -1.46 -22.11 -10.09
C ARG A 141 -1.39 -21.65 -11.55
N ILE A 142 -1.18 -20.36 -11.80
CA ILE A 142 -1.03 -19.79 -13.15
C ILE A 142 0.28 -20.25 -13.81
N ARG A 143 1.35 -20.48 -13.04
CA ARG A 143 2.61 -21.04 -13.58
C ARG A 143 2.48 -22.51 -13.96
N GLU A 144 1.63 -23.26 -13.28
CA GLU A 144 1.38 -24.69 -13.54
C GLU A 144 0.38 -24.93 -14.68
N GLY A 145 -0.48 -23.95 -14.99
CA GLY A 145 -1.44 -23.99 -16.09
C GLY A 145 -1.29 -22.77 -17.01
N ALA A 146 -0.50 -22.91 -18.07
CA ALA A 146 -0.29 -21.85 -19.05
C ALA A 146 -1.61 -21.45 -19.74
N ALA A 147 -2.26 -20.35 -19.33
CA ALA A 147 -3.18 -19.56 -20.18
C ALA A 147 -3.69 -18.26 -19.53
N GLY A 148 -3.30 -17.12 -20.13
CA GLY A 148 -4.29 -16.26 -20.80
C GLY A 148 -5.19 -15.31 -19.98
N ARG A 149 -4.66 -14.54 -19.02
CA ARG A 149 -5.46 -13.50 -18.32
C ARG A 149 -4.83 -12.10 -18.24
N THR A 150 -3.99 -11.73 -19.21
CA THR A 150 -3.41 -10.38 -19.31
C THR A 150 -4.47 -9.28 -19.27
N SER A 151 -5.66 -9.52 -19.84
CA SER A 151 -6.80 -8.59 -19.79
C SER A 151 -7.39 -8.42 -18.39
N VAL A 152 -7.48 -9.48 -17.58
CA VAL A 152 -7.98 -9.43 -16.20
C VAL A 152 -6.97 -8.71 -15.30
N ILE A 153 -5.68 -9.03 -15.42
CA ILE A 153 -4.61 -8.36 -14.67
C ILE A 153 -4.59 -6.87 -15.03
N ARG A 154 -4.74 -6.52 -16.31
CA ARG A 154 -4.82 -5.12 -16.75
C ARG A 154 -6.03 -4.41 -16.13
N ARG A 155 -7.23 -5.01 -16.20
CA ARG A 155 -8.46 -4.44 -15.62
C ARG A 155 -8.35 -4.26 -14.10
N LEU A 156 -7.73 -5.20 -13.39
CA LEU A 156 -7.48 -5.06 -11.94
C LEU A 156 -6.55 -3.88 -11.65
N ARG A 157 -5.44 -3.72 -12.39
CA ARG A 157 -4.55 -2.56 -12.20
C ARG A 157 -5.23 -1.24 -12.56
N GLU A 158 -6.01 -1.19 -13.64
CA GLU A 158 -6.79 -0.02 -14.03
C GLU A 158 -7.80 0.36 -12.93
N ALA A 159 -8.52 -0.62 -12.37
CA ALA A 159 -9.46 -0.42 -11.27
C ALA A 159 -8.76 0.06 -9.99
N SER A 160 -7.62 -0.52 -9.63
CA SER A 160 -6.81 -0.06 -8.49
C SER A 160 -6.33 1.38 -8.70
N GLY A 161 -5.83 1.72 -9.90
CA GLY A 161 -5.42 3.09 -10.23
C GLY A 161 -6.58 4.08 -10.12
N GLY A 162 -7.75 3.73 -10.64
CA GLY A 162 -8.98 4.52 -10.51
C GLY A 162 -9.41 4.71 -9.05
N ALA A 163 -9.37 3.64 -8.25
CA ALA A 163 -9.68 3.71 -6.82
C ALA A 163 -8.73 4.67 -6.08
N MET A 164 -7.42 4.62 -6.37
CA MET A 164 -6.45 5.54 -5.76
C MET A 164 -6.69 7.00 -6.15
N ILE A 165 -7.04 7.28 -7.41
CA ILE A 165 -7.42 8.63 -7.86
C ILE A 165 -8.68 9.10 -7.11
N ALA A 166 -9.71 8.27 -7.04
CA ALA A 166 -10.95 8.59 -6.35
C ALA A 166 -10.70 8.87 -4.86
N LEU A 167 -9.88 8.06 -4.19
CA LEU A 167 -9.47 8.29 -2.81
C LEU A 167 -8.69 9.59 -2.64
N GLY A 168 -7.76 9.90 -3.56
CA GLY A 168 -6.99 11.15 -3.52
C GLY A 168 -7.85 12.40 -3.74
N ILE A 169 -8.81 12.35 -4.66
CA ILE A 169 -9.77 13.45 -4.86
C ILE A 169 -10.68 13.58 -3.64
N GLY A 170 -11.23 12.46 -3.15
CA GLY A 170 -12.04 12.40 -1.94
C GLY A 170 -11.32 12.98 -0.73
N LEU A 171 -10.03 12.69 -0.62
CA LEU A 171 -9.14 13.24 0.40
C LEU A 171 -9.02 14.76 0.30
N ALA A 172 -8.79 15.30 -0.91
CA ALA A 172 -8.67 16.74 -1.12
C ALA A 172 -9.96 17.51 -0.73
N ILE A 173 -11.13 16.93 -0.98
CA ILE A 173 -12.43 17.56 -0.71
C ILE A 173 -12.99 17.27 0.69
N ALA A 174 -12.46 16.26 1.39
CA ALA A 174 -12.93 15.89 2.72
C ALA A 174 -12.76 17.09 3.67
N LYS A 175 -13.86 17.53 4.29
CA LYS A 175 -13.82 18.58 5.32
C LYS A 175 -13.17 18.02 6.58
N ARG A 176 -12.53 18.88 7.39
CA ARG A 176 -12.05 18.48 8.71
C ARG A 176 -13.22 17.89 9.52
N PRO A 177 -13.00 16.84 10.33
CA PRO A 177 -13.90 16.56 11.44
C PRO A 177 -13.94 17.83 12.29
N ALA A 178 -15.14 18.37 12.52
CA ALA A 178 -15.29 19.52 13.41
C ALA A 178 -14.73 19.16 14.79
N LEU A 179 -13.93 20.06 15.35
CA LEU A 179 -13.45 20.01 16.74
C LEU A 179 -14.64 20.02 17.70
#